data_AF-A0A4C2ACK6-F1
#
_entry.id   AF-A0A4C2ACK6-F1
#
_cell.length_a   1.000
_cell.length_b   1.000
_cell.length_c   1.000
_cell.angle_alpha   90.00
_cell.angle_beta   90.00
_cell.angle_gamma   90.00
#
_symmetry.space_group_name_H-M   'P 1'
#
loop_
_entity.id
_entity.type
_entity.pdbx_description
1 polymer ?
#
loop_
_entity_poly.entity_id
_entity_poly.type
_entity_poly.pdbx_seq_one_letter_code
_entity_poly.pdbx_strand_id
1 'polypeptide(L)'
;MEVLKQVHPDTGISSKAMSIMNSFVNDIFERIAAEASRLAHYNKRSTITSREVQTSVRLLLPGELAKHAVSEGTKAVTKYTSSKTGKIIRWGSTTTDGRMEEREA
;
A
#
# COMPACT_ATOMS: atom_id res chain seq x y z
N MET A 1 0.39 -6.19 -19.58
CA MET A 1 -0.04 -5.69 -18.25
C MET A 1 -1.47 -6.13 -17.99
N GLU A 2 -1.67 -7.07 -17.07
CA GLU A 2 -3.01 -7.54 -16.66
C GLU A 2 -3.88 -6.43 -16.09
N VAL A 3 -3.27 -5.49 -15.35
CA VAL A 3 -3.92 -4.33 -14.75
C VAL A 3 -4.65 -3.45 -15.79
N LEU A 4 -4.13 -3.36 -17.03
CA LEU A 4 -4.79 -2.57 -18.08
C LEU A 4 -6.18 -3.11 -18.42
N LYS A 5 -6.35 -4.44 -18.41
CA LYS A 5 -7.65 -5.08 -18.71
C LYS A 5 -8.65 -4.92 -17.57
N GLN A 6 -8.19 -4.68 -16.35
CA GLN A 6 -9.05 -4.39 -15.21
C GLN A 6 -9.66 -2.98 -15.28
N VAL A 7 -8.96 -2.02 -15.90
CA VAL A 7 -9.44 -0.62 -16.05
C VAL A 7 -10.09 -0.36 -17.41
N HIS A 8 -9.60 -0.99 -18.48
CA HIS A 8 -10.08 -0.83 -19.85
C HIS A 8 -10.06 -2.18 -20.61
N PRO A 9 -11.11 -3.01 -20.49
CA PRO A 9 -11.17 -4.34 -21.08
C PRO A 9 -10.91 -4.39 -22.59
N ASP A 10 -11.38 -3.38 -23.32
CA ASP A 10 -11.33 -3.35 -24.79
C ASP A 10 -10.09 -2.63 -25.34
N THR A 11 -9.25 -2.05 -24.48
CA THR A 11 -8.05 -1.31 -24.90
C THR A 11 -6.84 -2.24 -25.01
N GLY A 12 -6.05 -2.06 -26.07
CA GLY A 12 -4.75 -2.69 -26.27
C GLY A 12 -3.60 -1.73 -25.95
N ILE A 13 -2.42 -2.27 -25.64
CA ILE A 13 -1.19 -1.50 -25.45
C ILE A 13 -0.12 -1.98 -26.45
N SER A 14 0.59 -1.04 -27.08
CA SER A 14 1.68 -1.40 -27.99
C SER A 14 2.87 -1.99 -27.25
N SER A 15 3.70 -2.78 -27.93
CA SER A 15 4.93 -3.36 -27.36
C SER A 15 5.90 -2.28 -26.85
N LYS A 16 6.04 -1.17 -27.59
CA LYS A 16 6.85 -0.01 -27.17
C LYS A 16 6.30 0.65 -25.90
N ALA A 17 4.99 0.90 -25.83
CA ALA A 17 4.38 1.46 -24.63
C ALA A 17 4.50 0.51 -23.43
N MET A 18 4.39 -0.81 -23.65
CA MET A 18 4.61 -1.81 -22.61
C MET A 18 6.05 -1.76 -22.07
N SER A 19 7.06 -1.62 -22.93
CA SER A 19 8.45 -1.48 -22.50
C SER A 19 8.67 -0.22 -21.67
N ILE A 20 8.07 0.92 -22.06
CA ILE A 20 8.15 2.17 -21.30
C ILE A 20 7.54 1.98 -19.90
N MET A 21 6.37 1.34 -19.82
CA MET A 21 5.72 1.07 -18.53
C MET A 21 6.55 0.16 -17.63
N ASN A 22 7.22 -0.85 -18.20
CA ASN A 22 8.11 -1.72 -17.43
C ASN A 22 9.31 -0.95 -16.86
N SER A 23 9.95 -0.12 -17.68
CA SER A 23 11.04 0.75 -17.22
C SER A 23 10.59 1.74 -16.15
N PHE A 24 9.38 2.31 -16.29
CA PHE A 24 8.81 3.21 -15.28
C PHE A 24 8.60 2.49 -13.93
N VAL A 25 8.05 1.27 -13.95
CA VAL A 25 7.86 0.48 -12.72
C VAL A 25 9.19 0.16 -12.05
N ASN A 26 10.20 -0.22 -12.83
CA ASN A 26 11.54 -0.52 -12.29
C ASN A 26 12.21 0.72 -11.69
N ASP A 27 12.14 1.88 -12.34
CA ASP A 27 12.69 3.13 -11.79
C ASP A 27 12.06 3.48 -10.44
N ILE A 28 10.73 3.44 -10.35
CA ILE A 28 10.03 3.72 -9.10
C ILE A 28 10.34 2.68 -8.01
N PHE A 29 10.45 1.40 -8.38
CA PHE A 29 10.84 0.34 -7.46
C PHE A 29 12.23 0.57 -6.87
N GLU A 30 13.22 0.85 -7.71
CA GLU A 30 14.60 1.11 -7.27
C GLU A 30 14.66 2.34 -6.35
N ARG A 31 13.95 3.40 -6.69
CA ARG A 31 13.88 4.62 -5.86
C ARG A 31 13.29 4.34 -4.47
N ILE A 32 12.17 3.61 -4.41
CA ILE A 32 11.53 3.24 -3.13
C ILE A 32 12.43 2.32 -2.31
N ALA A 33 13.02 1.29 -2.93
CA ALA A 33 13.88 0.33 -2.25
C ALA A 33 15.14 0.99 -1.68
N ALA A 34 15.78 1.86 -2.47
CA ALA A 34 16.95 2.62 -2.03
C ALA A 34 16.62 3.52 -0.83
N GLU A 35 15.49 4.24 -0.87
CA GLU A 35 15.09 5.11 0.24
C GLU A 35 14.69 4.32 1.48
N ALA A 36 14.00 3.19 1.31
CA ALA A 36 13.62 2.33 2.43
C ALA A 36 14.84 1.70 3.11
N SER A 37 15.86 1.33 2.33
CA SER A 37 17.15 0.89 2.85
C SER A 37 17.85 1.98 3.65
N ARG A 38 17.91 3.22 3.14
CA ARG A 38 18.47 4.36 3.88
C ARG A 38 17.75 4.58 5.20
N LEU A 39 16.41 4.56 5.21
CA LEU A 39 15.61 4.70 6.43
C LEU A 39 15.85 3.58 7.45
N ALA A 40 16.00 2.33 7.00
CA ALA A 40 16.34 1.22 7.88
C ALA A 40 17.72 1.42 8.52
N HIS A 41 18.71 1.86 7.73
CA HIS A 41 20.06 2.17 8.22
C HIS A 41 20.06 3.34 9.20
N TYR A 42 19.32 4.42 8.94
CA TYR A 42 19.17 5.54 9.89
C TYR A 42 18.58 5.10 11.22
N ASN A 43 17.63 4.17 11.19
CA ASN A 43 17.02 3.58 12.38
C ASN A 43 17.84 2.44 13.00
N LYS A 44 19.07 2.18 12.52
CA LYS A 44 19.96 1.09 12.96
C LYS A 44 19.30 -0.29 12.90
N ARG A 45 18.46 -0.51 11.90
CA ARG A 45 17.79 -1.79 11.65
C ARG A 45 18.36 -2.44 10.40
N SER A 46 18.55 -3.76 10.46
CA SER A 46 18.94 -4.56 9.29
C SER A 46 17.74 -5.09 8.51
N THR A 47 16.52 -4.89 9.03
CA THR A 47 15.27 -5.35 8.42
C THR A 47 14.45 -4.17 7.93
N ILE A 48 14.13 -4.18 6.64
CA ILE A 48 13.18 -3.24 6.04
C ILE A 48 11.76 -3.75 6.32
N THR A 49 10.93 -2.94 6.98
CA THR A 49 9.54 -3.28 7.27
C THR A 49 8.60 -2.46 6.38
N SER A 50 7.29 -2.75 6.45
CA SER A 50 6.26 -1.95 5.77
C SER A 50 6.30 -0.47 6.17
N ARG A 51 6.84 -0.14 7.35
CA ARG A 51 7.01 1.25 7.82
C ARG A 51 8.03 2.02 6.98
N GLU A 52 9.19 1.46 6.72
CA GLU A 52 10.22 2.10 5.90
C GLU A 52 9.74 2.27 4.46
N VAL A 53 9.07 1.24 3.91
CA VAL A 53 8.45 1.32 2.57
C VAL A 53 7.38 2.43 2.52
N GLN A 54 6.45 2.46 3.48
CA GLN A 54 5.41 3.48 3.56
C GLN A 54 5.99 4.89 3.66
N THR A 55 7.04 5.07 4.45
CA THR A 55 7.69 6.37 4.62
C THR A 55 8.40 6.79 3.32
N SER A 56 9.10 5.87 2.67
CA SER A 56 9.75 6.09 1.37
C SER A 56 8.75 6.52 0.29
N VAL A 57 7.59 5.86 0.23
CA VAL A 57 6.50 6.22 -0.68
C VAL A 57 6.02 7.67 -0.44
N ARG A 58 5.91 8.10 0.83
CA ARG A 58 5.52 9.47 1.18
C ARG A 58 6.59 10.51 0.84
N LEU A 59 7.87 10.13 0.85
CA LEU A 59 8.98 11.00 0.48
C LEU A 59 9.09 11.15 -1.05
N LEU A 60 8.81 10.09 -1.80
CA LEU A 60 9.03 10.04 -3.24
C LEU A 60 7.82 10.47 -4.09
N LEU A 61 6.59 10.25 -3.60
CA LEU A 61 5.38 10.57 -4.34
C LEU A 61 4.74 11.88 -3.86
N PRO A 62 4.22 12.72 -4.77
CA PRO A 62 3.58 13.98 -4.39
C PRO A 62 2.13 13.79 -3.93
N GLY A 63 1.72 14.59 -2.94
CA GLY A 63 0.32 14.91 -2.62
C GLY A 63 -0.64 13.71 -2.55
N GLU A 64 -1.67 13.74 -3.39
CA GLU A 64 -2.72 12.71 -3.44
C GLU A 64 -2.23 11.33 -3.91
N LEU A 65 -1.16 11.26 -4.72
CA LEU A 65 -0.59 9.97 -5.15
C LEU A 65 0.00 9.22 -3.97
N ALA A 66 0.71 9.91 -3.07
CA ALA A 66 1.23 9.31 -1.85
C ALA A 66 0.10 8.79 -0.95
N LYS A 67 -1.00 9.54 -0.81
CA LYS A 67 -2.14 9.13 0.03
C LYS A 67 -2.79 7.86 -0.50
N HIS A 68 -3.08 7.79 -1.80
CA HIS A 68 -3.65 6.59 -2.42
C HIS A 68 -2.69 5.40 -2.35
N ALA A 69 -1.41 5.59 -2.69
CA ALA A 69 -0.42 4.52 -2.63
C ALA A 69 -0.28 3.92 -1.22
N VAL A 70 -0.27 4.76 -0.18
CA VAL A 70 -0.25 4.30 1.22
C VAL A 70 -1.53 3.57 1.59
N SER A 71 -2.70 4.05 1.14
CA SER A 71 -3.98 3.38 1.40
C SER A 71 -4.01 1.98 0.77
N GLU A 72 -3.65 1.86 -0.52
CA GLU A 72 -3.60 0.58 -1.22
C GLU A 72 -2.55 -0.37 -0.61
N GLY A 73 -1.37 0.13 -0.25
CA GLY A 73 -0.35 -0.65 0.46
C GLY A 73 -0.85 -1.18 1.80
N THR A 74 -1.55 -0.35 2.58
CA THR A 74 -2.13 -0.76 3.87
C THR A 74 -3.19 -1.85 3.68
N LYS A 75 -4.12 -1.65 2.74
CA LYS A 75 -5.17 -2.64 2.42
C LYS A 75 -4.55 -3.99 2.03
N ALA A 76 -3.51 -3.97 1.19
CA ALA A 76 -2.83 -5.18 0.74
C ALA A 76 -2.17 -5.93 1.92
N VAL A 77 -1.47 -5.22 2.81
CA VAL A 77 -0.86 -5.82 4.01
C VAL A 77 -1.93 -6.43 4.93
N THR A 78 -3.02 -5.70 5.20
CA THR A 78 -4.13 -6.22 6.02
C THR A 78 -4.77 -7.46 5.41
N LYS A 79 -5.01 -7.47 4.09
CA LYS A 79 -5.56 -8.63 3.38
C LYS A 79 -4.61 -9.83 3.49
N TYR A 80 -3.31 -9.62 3.29
CA TYR A 80 -2.29 -10.66 3.42
C TYR A 80 -2.27 -11.25 4.83
N THR A 81 -2.19 -10.41 5.86
CA THR A 81 -2.21 -10.86 7.26
C THR A 81 -3.49 -11.62 7.60
N SER A 82 -4.65 -11.12 7.16
CA SER A 82 -5.94 -11.78 7.38
C SER A 82 -6.01 -13.16 6.73
N SER A 83 -5.49 -13.29 5.50
CA SER A 83 -5.44 -14.57 4.78
C SER A 83 -4.53 -15.60 5.45
N LYS A 84 -3.45 -15.16 6.12
CA LYS A 84 -2.54 -16.05 6.85
C LYS A 84 -3.05 -16.46 8.23
N THR A 85 -3.78 -15.60 8.92
CA THR A 85 -4.22 -15.83 10.32
C THR A 85 -5.64 -16.41 10.41
N GLY A 86 -6.39 -16.48 9.30
CA GLY A 86 -7.79 -16.95 9.31
C GLY A 86 -8.76 -15.99 10.03
N LYS A 87 -8.29 -14.81 10.45
CA LYS A 87 -9.09 -13.75 11.07
C LYS A 87 -9.32 -12.63 10.08
N ILE A 88 -10.58 -12.39 9.73
CA ILE A 88 -11.01 -11.24 8.93
C ILE A 88 -10.96 -10.00 9.83
N ILE A 89 -9.96 -9.14 9.66
CA ILE A 89 -9.94 -7.83 10.34
C ILE A 89 -10.81 -6.89 9.49
N ARG A 90 -12.08 -6.73 9.88
CA ARG A 90 -13.04 -5.86 9.19
C ARG A 90 -12.64 -4.39 9.41
N TRP A 91 -12.12 -3.75 8.36
CA TRP A 91 -11.86 -2.31 8.37
C TRP A 91 -13.20 -1.56 8.42
N GLY A 92 -13.52 -0.97 9.57
CA GLY A 92 -14.72 -0.13 9.73
C GLY A 92 -15.53 -0.25 11.03
N SER A 93 -15.03 -0.83 12.12
CA SER A 93 -15.71 -0.71 13.43
C SER A 93 -14.98 0.31 14.31
N THR A 94 -15.50 1.53 14.35
CA THR A 94 -15.40 2.38 15.53
C THR A 94 -15.82 1.56 16.74
N THR A 95 -14.93 1.46 17.72
CA THR A 95 -15.22 1.01 19.07
C THR A 95 -16.38 1.84 19.63
N THR A 96 -17.57 1.26 19.72
CA THR A 96 -18.51 1.58 20.80
C THR A 96 -18.59 0.33 21.65
N ASP A 97 -17.79 0.36 22.71
CA ASP A 97 -17.84 -0.51 23.86
C ASP A 97 -19.28 -0.63 24.36
N GLY A 98 -19.75 -1.85 24.57
CA GLY A 98 -21.08 -2.12 25.08
C GLY A 98 -21.05 -2.17 26.60
N ARG A 99 -21.42 -1.07 27.27
CA ARG A 99 -22.15 -1.09 28.56
C ARG A 99 -22.58 0.31 29.00
N MET A 100 -23.67 0.31 29.77
CA MET A 100 -24.38 1.43 30.43
C MET A 100 -25.48 2.05 29.56
N GLU A 101 -26.72 2.22 30.01
CA GLU A 101 -27.47 1.73 31.15
C GLU A 101 -28.94 2.05 30.81
N GLU A 102 -29.83 1.16 31.23
CA GLU A 102 -31.27 1.35 31.21
C GLU A 102 -31.65 2.53 32.12
N ARG A 103 -32.49 3.47 31.67
CA ARG A 103 -33.58 4.18 32.40
C ARG A 103 -33.75 5.68 32.07
N GLU A 104 -35.04 6.02 31.95
CA GLU A 104 -35.73 7.31 32.18
C GLU A 104 -35.38 8.48 31.23
N ALA A 105 -36.32 9.17 30.57
CA ALA A 105 -37.78 9.31 30.72
C ALA A 105 -38.43 9.61 29.35
#